data_AF-A0A537AZ80-F1
#
_entry.id   AF-A0A537AZ80-F1
#
_cell.length_a   1.000
_cell.length_b   1.000
_cell.length_c   1.000
_cell.angle_alpha   90.00
_cell.angle_beta   90.00
_cell.angle_gamma   90.00
#
_symmetry.space_group_name_H-M   'P 1'
#
loop_
_entity.id
_entity.type
_entity.pdbx_description
1 polymer ?
#
loop_
_entity_poly.entity_id
_entity_poly.type
_entity_poly.pdbx_seq_one_letter_code
_entity_poly.pdbx_strand_id
1 'polypeptide(L)' 'EGGGSVKFLQWDGAKWNTITDWITSDQSIVRPMIEESAAKYAKEKGITPRDCSKEG' A
#
# COMPACT_ATOMS: atom_id res chain seq x y z
N GLU A 1 -0.01 1.39 -8.41
CA GLU A 1 0.84 0.88 -7.31
C GLU A 1 0.48 -0.58 -7.05
N GLY A 2 1.47 -1.45 -6.81
CA GLY A 2 1.22 -2.88 -6.58
C GLY A 2 0.33 -3.07 -5.34
N GLY A 3 -0.64 -3.98 -5.42
CA GLY A 3 -1.79 -4.12 -4.50
C GLY A 3 -1.48 -4.46 -3.03
N GLY A 4 -0.28 -4.16 -2.53
CA GLY A 4 0.08 -4.30 -1.12
C GLY A 4 0.03 -5.73 -0.60
N SER A 5 0.03 -6.72 -1.49
CA SER A 5 0.03 -8.12 -1.12
C SER A 5 1.44 -8.56 -0.73
N VAL A 6 1.55 -9.30 0.36
CA VAL A 6 2.83 -9.82 0.87
C VAL A 6 2.81 -11.34 0.92
N LYS A 7 3.99 -11.95 0.86
CA LYS A 7 4.21 -13.38 1.12
C LYS A 7 5.27 -13.53 2.18
N PHE A 8 5.07 -14.46 3.09
CA PHE A 8 6.08 -14.81 4.07
C PHE A 8 6.92 -15.98 3.58
N LEU A 9 8.23 -15.80 3.69
CA LEU A 9 9.21 -16.85 3.43
C LEU A 9 9.92 -17.16 4.75
N GLN A 10 10.15 -18.44 5.01
CA GLN A 10 10.89 -18.92 6.17
C GLN A 10 12.17 -19.65 5.72
N TRP A 11 13.30 -19.29 6.34
CA TRP A 11 14.58 -19.98 6.14
C TRP A 11 14.61 -21.27 6.96
N ASP A 12 14.94 -22.39 6.32
CA ASP A 12 15.04 -23.70 6.99
C ASP A 12 16.48 -24.11 7.36
N GLY A 13 17.46 -23.25 7.07
CA GLY A 13 18.89 -23.53 7.24
C GLY A 13 19.63 -23.79 5.92
N ALA A 14 18.92 -24.09 4.83
CA ALA A 14 19.50 -24.35 3.51
C ALA A 14 18.82 -23.55 2.38
N LYS A 15 17.52 -23.28 2.49
CA LYS A 15 16.74 -22.53 1.49
C LYS A 15 15.59 -21.73 2.11
N TRP A 16 15.11 -20.75 1.35
CA TRP A 16 13.89 -20.02 1.66
C TRP A 16 12.68 -20.80 1.16
N ASN A 17 11.75 -21.12 2.06
CA ASN A 17 10.49 -21.76 1.72
C ASN A 17 9.35 -20.75 1.84
N THR A 18 8.45 -20.73 0.86
CA THR A 18 7.22 -19.95 0.96
C THR A 18 6.26 -20.67 1.90
N ILE A 19 5.81 -19.98 2.95
CA ILE A 19 4.96 -20.57 4.00
C ILE A 19 3.53 -20.02 4.00
N THR A 20 3.26 -18.99 3.20
CA THR A 20 1.92 -18.41 3.04
C THR A 20 1.60 -18.19 1.56
N ASP A 21 0.30 -18.21 1.23
CA ASP A 21 -0.20 -17.60 0.00
C ASP A 21 -0.06 -16.07 0.05
N TRP A 22 -0.44 -15.39 -1.04
CA TRP A 22 -0.50 -13.93 -1.07
C TRP A 22 -1.50 -13.43 -0.03
N ILE A 23 -1.03 -12.60 0.89
CA ILE A 23 -1.85 -11.96 1.91
C ILE A 23 -2.05 -10.51 1.49
N THR A 24 -3.30 -10.13 1.22
CA THR A 24 -3.69 -8.76 0.89
C THR A 24 -3.68 -7.89 2.14
N SER A 25 -3.29 -6.63 2.01
CA SER A 25 -3.46 -5.63 3.06
C SER A 25 -4.93 -5.25 3.21
N ASP A 26 -5.35 -4.97 4.44
CA ASP A 26 -6.70 -4.45 4.70
C ASP A 26 -6.80 -2.98 4.28
N GLN A 27 -7.25 -2.78 3.04
CA GLN A 27 -7.42 -1.46 2.44
C GLN A 27 -8.44 -0.59 3.19
N SER A 28 -9.37 -1.17 3.95
CA SER A 28 -10.32 -0.37 4.75
C SER A 28 -9.64 0.42 5.87
N ILE A 29 -8.49 -0.06 6.35
CA ILE A 29 -7.72 0.56 7.43
C ILE A 29 -6.60 1.44 6.86
N VAL A 30 -5.83 0.92 5.89
CA VAL A 30 -4.64 1.64 5.41
C VAL A 30 -4.98 2.79 4.47
N ARG A 31 -6.08 2.70 3.71
CA ARG A 31 -6.44 3.73 2.72
C ARG A 31 -6.74 5.09 3.37
N PRO A 32 -7.55 5.18 4.45
CA PRO A 32 -7.76 6.46 5.15
C PRO A 32 -6.46 7.10 5.65
N MET A 33 -5.52 6.30 6.17
CA MET A 33 -4.24 6.81 6.68
C MET A 33 -3.37 7.38 5.55
N ILE A 34 -3.35 6.72 4.39
CA ILE A 34 -2.64 7.20 3.20
C ILE A 34 -3.25 8.53 2.72
N GLU A 35 -4.57 8.61 2.63
CA GLU A 35 -5.27 9.81 2.18
C GLU A 35 -5.06 11.00 3.13
N GLU A 36 -5.08 10.76 4.45
CA GLU A 36 -4.75 11.79 5.45
C GLU A 36 -3.31 12.31 5.28
N SER A 37 -2.35 11.39 5.17
CA SER A 37 -0.94 11.74 4.98
C SER A 37 -0.71 12.53 3.69
N ALA A 38 -1.31 12.07 2.58
CA ALA A 38 -1.23 12.74 1.28
C ALA A 38 -1.88 14.12 1.30
N ALA A 39 -3.04 14.28 1.94
CA ALA A 39 -3.72 15.57 2.08
C ALA A 39 -2.90 16.56 2.91
N LYS A 40 -2.27 16.09 4.00
CA LYS A 40 -1.37 16.90 4.81
C LYS A 40 -0.16 17.38 4.00
N TYR A 41 0.51 16.46 3.29
CA TYR A 41 1.64 16.81 2.44
C TYR A 41 1.25 17.80 1.33
N ALA A 42 0.10 17.58 0.69
CA ALA A 42 -0.41 18.46 -0.36
C ALA A 42 -0.66 19.89 0.17
N LYS A 43 -1.24 20.01 1.37
CA LYS A 43 -1.41 21.30 2.06
C LYS A 43 -0.08 21.97 2.38
N GLU A 44 0.91 21.22 2.88
CA GLU A 44 2.24 21.75 3.21
C GLU A 44 3.03 22.21 1.97
N LYS A 45 2.79 21.59 0.82
CA LYS A 45 3.51 21.89 -0.43
C LYS A 45 2.70 22.74 -1.42
N GLY A 46 1.49 23.14 -1.08
CA GLY A 46 0.60 23.87 -1.99
C GLY A 46 0.23 23.07 -3.24
N ILE A 47 0.20 21.75 -3.15
CA ILE A 47 -0.18 20.86 -4.24
C ILE A 47 -1.70 20.74 -4.26
N THR A 48 -2.33 21.00 -5.41
CA THR A 48 -3.76 20.71 -5.61
C THR A 48 -3.91 19.23 -5.97
N PRO A 49 -4.59 18.41 -5.15
CA PRO A 49 -4.85 17.01 -5.49
C PRO A 49 -5.64 16.90 -6.80
N ARG A 50 -5.29 15.90 -7.63
CA ARG A 50 -5.97 15.67 -8.91
C ARG A 50 -7.32 14.99 -8.68
N ASP A 51 -8.28 15.29 -9.55
CA ASP A 51 -9.57 14.61 -9.60
C ASP A 51 -9.48 13.42 -10.55
N CYS A 52 -9.19 12.24 -9.98
CA CYS A 52 -9.06 11.00 -10.73
C CYS A 52 -10.38 10.54 -11.40
N SER A 53 -11.52 11.13 -11.05
CA SER A 53 -12.82 10.87 -11.70
C SER A 53 -12.88 11.43 -13.14
N LYS A 54 -11.93 12.31 -13.50
CA LYS A 54 -11.83 12.94 -14.83
C LYS A 54 -10.80 12.29 -15.75
N GLU A 55 -10.10 11.27 -15.27
CA GLU A 55 -8.96 10.62 -15.96
C GLU A 55 -9.35 9.29 -16.62
N GLY A 56 -10.60 9.18 -17.10
CA GLY A 56 -11.17 7.97 -17.71
C GLY A 56 -10.37 7.39 -18.87
#